data_AF-A0A091ETD1-F1
#
_entry.id   AF-A0A091ETD1-F1
#
_cell.length_a   1.000
_cell.length_b   1.000
_cell.length_c   1.000
_cell.angle_alpha   90.00
_cell.angle_beta   90.00
_cell.angle_gamma   90.00
#
_symmetry.space_group_name_H-M   'P 1'
#
loop_
_entity.id
_entity.type
_entity.pdbx_description
1 polymer ?
#
loop_
_entity_poly.entity_id
_entity_poly.type
_entity_poly.pdbx_seq_one_letter_code
_entity_poly.pdbx_strand_id
1 'polypeptide(L)' 'PQGPGDGWLSTVAGGEDCLWYVDRNGSWHPGFDCEFFTFCCGTCHQRYCCRDPLRLLTERQQRHCLAF' A
#
# COMPACT_ATOMS: atom_id res chain seq x y z
N PRO A 1 -9.92 -17.51 10.97
CA PRO A 1 -11.09 -16.86 10.33
C PRO A 1 -10.63 -15.86 9.26
N GLN A 2 -10.35 -16.39 8.07
CA GLN A 2 -10.00 -15.64 6.86
C GLN A 2 -11.25 -15.71 5.97
N GLY A 3 -11.91 -14.57 5.74
CA GLY A 3 -13.11 -14.48 4.93
C GLY A 3 -12.77 -14.58 3.44
N PRO A 4 -13.63 -15.20 2.61
CA PRO A 4 -13.46 -15.23 1.16
C PRO A 4 -14.03 -13.93 0.58
N GLY A 5 -13.17 -13.12 -0.04
CA GLY A 5 -13.53 -11.87 -0.67
C GLY A 5 -12.58 -11.61 -1.84
N ASP A 6 -12.88 -12.27 -2.94
CA ASP A 6 -12.65 -11.88 -4.33
C ASP A 6 -11.99 -10.49 -4.57
N GLY A 7 -10.66 -10.47 -4.69
CA GLY A 7 -9.89 -9.37 -5.28
C GLY A 7 -9.45 -9.73 -6.69
N TRP A 8 -10.34 -9.57 -7.68
CA TRP A 8 -10.05 -9.86 -9.08
C TRP A 8 -9.21 -8.75 -9.72
N LEU A 9 -8.19 -9.16 -10.50
CA LEU A 9 -7.23 -8.38 -11.32
C LEU A 9 -6.02 -7.72 -10.63
N SER A 10 -5.19 -8.51 -9.95
CA SER A 10 -3.75 -8.22 -9.89
C SER A 10 -3.15 -8.50 -11.27
N THR A 11 -3.24 -7.53 -12.19
CA THR A 11 -2.58 -7.61 -13.49
C THR A 11 -1.08 -7.60 -13.24
N VAL A 12 -0.43 -8.73 -13.53
CA VAL A 12 0.99 -9.02 -13.28
C VAL A 12 1.91 -7.81 -13.48
N ALA A 13 2.29 -7.20 -12.36
CA ALA A 13 3.52 -6.43 -12.18
C ALA A 13 4.13 -6.70 -10.79
N GLY A 14 4.09 -7.95 -10.32
CA GLY A 14 5.07 -8.52 -9.37
C GLY A 14 5.31 -7.83 -8.02
N GLY A 15 4.39 -7.00 -7.49
CA GLY A 15 4.53 -6.37 -6.18
C GLY A 15 3.22 -5.79 -5.67
N GLU A 16 3.07 -5.71 -4.35
CA GLU A 16 1.94 -5.05 -3.68
C GLU A 16 1.93 -3.55 -4.02
N ASP A 17 0.77 -2.97 -4.31
CA ASP A 17 0.65 -1.51 -4.57
C ASP A 17 1.12 -0.67 -3.38
N CYS A 18 0.68 -1.06 -2.18
CA CYS A 18 1.19 -0.57 -0.91
C CYS A 18 2.02 -1.67 -0.22
N LEU A 19 3.33 -1.46 -0.09
CA LEU A 19 4.20 -2.29 0.73
C LEU A 19 3.78 -2.23 2.21
N TRP A 20 4.23 -3.21 2.98
CA TRP A 20 4.12 -3.20 4.45
C TRP A 20 4.77 -1.94 5.06
N TYR A 21 4.33 -1.59 6.27
CA TYR A 21 4.87 -0.46 7.01
C TYR A 21 4.70 -0.64 8.51
N VAL A 22 5.42 0.19 9.28
CA VAL A 22 5.25 0.31 10.73
C VAL A 22 4.67 1.69 11.01
N ASP A 23 3.57 1.73 11.76
CA ASP A 23 2.94 3.00 12.13
C ASP A 23 3.73 3.74 13.23
N ARG A 24 3.31 4.95 13.58
CA ARG A 24 3.97 5.75 14.63
C ARG A 24 3.92 5.10 16.01
N ASN A 25 3.02 4.15 16.22
CA ASN A 25 2.86 3.42 17.47
C ASN A 25 3.73 2.16 17.51
N GLY A 26 4.49 1.87 16.45
CA GLY A 26 5.31 0.67 16.34
C GLY A 26 4.52 -0.57 15.92
N SER A 27 3.25 -0.43 15.52
CA SER A 27 2.47 -1.56 15.03
C SER A 27 2.85 -1.87 13.59
N TRP A 28 3.04 -3.15 13.31
CA TRP A 28 3.31 -3.64 11.96
C TRP A 28 2.01 -3.81 11.18
N HIS A 29 1.99 -3.29 9.95
CA HIS A 29 0.88 -3.40 9.01
C HIS A 29 1.35 -4.13 7.76
N PRO A 30 0.67 -5.21 7.33
CA PRO A 30 1.02 -5.92 6.10
C PRO A 30 0.84 -5.01 4.88
N GLY A 31 1.52 -5.35 3.79
CA GLY A 31 1.24 -4.74 2.50
C GLY A 31 -0.14 -5.15 1.99
N PHE A 32 -0.65 -4.37 1.04
CA PHE A 32 -1.96 -4.58 0.44
C PHE A 32 -2.00 -4.05 -0.99
N ASP A 33 -2.78 -4.73 -1.82
CA ASP A 33 -3.11 -4.28 -3.17
C ASP A 33 -4.25 -3.28 -3.14
N CYS A 34 -4.22 -2.35 -4.09
CA CYS A 34 -5.27 -1.37 -4.27
C CYS A 34 -6.24 -1.79 -5.39
N GLU A 35 -7.50 -1.37 -5.28
CA GLU A 35 -8.51 -1.64 -6.31
C GLU A 35 -8.15 -0.97 -7.64
N PHE A 36 -8.77 -1.44 -8.73
CA PHE A 36 -8.57 -0.89 -10.06
C PHE A 36 -8.78 0.64 -10.10
N PHE A 37 -7.87 1.36 -10.78
CA PHE A 37 -7.78 2.83 -10.82
C PHE A 37 -7.51 3.54 -9.48
N THR A 38 -7.08 2.81 -8.45
CA THR A 38 -6.56 3.42 -7.22
C THR A 38 -5.06 3.15 -7.09
N PHE A 39 -4.40 3.96 -6.27
CA PHE A 39 -2.96 3.88 -6.04
C PHE A 39 -2.68 3.92 -4.54
N CYS A 40 -1.47 3.51 -4.16
CA CYS A 40 -1.03 3.69 -2.78
C CYS A 40 -0.82 5.17 -2.46
N CYS A 41 -1.42 5.62 -1.36
CA CYS A 41 -1.39 7.01 -0.92
C CYS A 41 -1.10 7.11 0.58
N GLY A 42 -0.71 8.32 1.01
CA GLY A 42 -0.57 8.66 2.42
C GLY A 42 0.88 8.96 2.81
N THR A 43 1.34 8.36 3.91
CA THR A 43 2.65 8.62 4.51
C THR A 43 3.37 7.33 4.87
N CYS A 44 4.62 7.42 5.31
CA CYS A 44 5.40 6.27 5.75
C CYS A 44 4.72 5.45 6.85
N HIS A 45 3.93 6.08 7.71
CA HIS A 45 3.30 5.46 8.87
C HIS A 45 1.77 5.27 8.74
N GLN A 46 1.20 5.65 7.61
CA GLN A 46 -0.23 5.48 7.35
C GLN A 46 -0.45 5.45 5.85
N ARG A 47 -0.75 4.25 5.33
CA ARG A 47 -0.98 4.00 3.92
C ARG A 47 -2.43 3.65 3.67
N TYR A 48 -2.97 4.09 2.54
CA TYR A 48 -4.35 3.80 2.12
C TYR A 48 -4.46 3.92 0.60
N CYS A 49 -5.44 3.24 0.00
CA CYS A 49 -5.73 3.38 -1.43
C CYS A 49 -6.49 4.68 -1.70
N CYS A 50 -6.05 5.44 -2.70
CA CYS A 50 -6.75 6.65 -3.14
C CYS A 50 -6.65 6.84 -4.66
N ARG A 51 -7.51 7.70 -5.22
CA ARG A 51 -7.48 8.07 -6.66
C ARG A 51 -6.82 9.42 -6.92
N ASP A 52 -6.40 10.11 -5.87
CA ASP A 52 -5.84 11.45 -5.95
C ASP A 52 -4.31 11.36 -6.18
N PRO A 53 -3.80 11.73 -7.37
CA PRO A 53 -2.38 11.64 -7.67
C PRO A 53 -1.54 12.60 -6.82
N LEU A 54 -2.12 13.64 -6.21
CA LEU A 54 -1.39 14.56 -5.33
C LEU A 54 -0.98 13.90 -4.01
N ARG A 55 -1.63 12.80 -3.63
CA ARG A 55 -1.35 12.03 -2.41
C ARG A 55 -0.63 10.72 -2.69
N LEU A 56 -0.22 10.51 -3.94
CA LEU A 56 0.44 9.30 -4.41
C LEU A 56 1.74 9.08 -3.63
N LEU A 57 1.85 7.88 -3.07
CA LEU A 57 3.04 7.37 -2.42
C LEU A 57 3.63 6.27 -3.28
N THR A 58 4.56 6.64 -4.16
CA THR A 58 5.20 5.72 -5.11
C THR A 58 5.96 4.63 -4.36
N GLU A 59 6.09 3.44 -4.97
CA GLU A 59 6.85 2.33 -4.40
C GLU A 59 8.30 2.73 -4.00
N ARG A 60 8.93 3.61 -4.80
CA ARG A 60 10.24 4.18 -4.47
C ARG A 60 10.22 4.98 -3.16
N GLN A 61 9.19 5.80 -2.94
CA GLN A 61 9.02 6.54 -1.68
C GLN A 61 8.71 5.58 -0.53
N GLN A 62 7.89 4.57 -0.76
CA GLN A 62 7.57 3.55 0.25
C GLN A 62 8.82 2.80 0.72
N ARG A 63 9.72 2.43 -0.19
CA ARG A 63 11.02 1.81 0.16
C ARG A 63 11.93 2.77 0.91
N HIS A 64 11.92 4.05 0.55
CA HIS A 64 12.71 5.06 1.27
C HIS A 64 12.26 5.23 2.72
N CYS A 65 10.97 5.03 3.00
CA CYS A 65 10.44 5.01 4.37
C CYS A 65 10.99 3.87 5.23
N LEU A 66 11.51 2.80 4.61
CA LEU A 66 12.10 1.65 5.31
C LEU A 66 13.62 1.80 5.51
N ALA A 67 14.23 2.77 4.84
CA ALA A 67 15.67 2.99 4.84
C ALA A 67 16.15 3.87 6.01
N PHE A 68 15.24 4.42 6.83
CA PHE A 68 15.54 5.29 7.97
C PHE A 68 14.61 5.01 9.14
#